data_AF-A0A453A9Z6-F1
#
_entry.id   AF-A0A453A9Z6-F1
#
_cell.length_a   1.000
_cell.length_b   1.000
_cell.length_c   1.000
_cell.angle_alpha   90.00
_cell.angle_beta   90.00
_cell.angle_gamma   90.00
#
_symmetry.space_group_name_H-M   'P 1'
#
loop_
_entity.id
_entity.type
_entity.pdbx_description
1 polymer ?
#
loop_
_entity_poly.entity_id
_entity_poly.type
_entity_poly.pdbx_seq_one_letter_code
_entity_poly.pdbx_strand_id
1 'polypeptide(L)'
;MPRPLLAVLVAALVLVLELPGAHGFQIEEATVASIQIGFNNGSLTSVELVQFYLDRISNFNPLLHAVIEVNPDALRQAARADAERCSGRRHRAIGALHGVPVLLKDNIATRDALNTTAGSFALLGSVVRRDAGVVRRLRRAGAVVLGKANMDEWANFRSFSGGGWSARGGKGRNPYVLSATPCGSSTGSAIAAAASMAAVTLGTETDGSILCPASLNSVVGIKPTVGLTSRAGVIPITPRQDTIGPICRTVADAVHVLDTIVGYDALDAIATMQASKYIPRGGYMQFLKKDGLRGKRIGVPNGFFNFPNGTVQQMVYEQHLSTMRGTMHLIIATFVWGNRNICHIWCHVTSTCIFLFGSKETRSNRD
;
A
#
# COMPACT_ATOMS: atom_id res chain seq x y z
N MET A 1 -65.19 -23.42 -58.62
CA MET A 1 -65.67 -22.69 -57.41
C MET A 1 -65.59 -23.65 -56.23
N PRO A 2 -65.42 -23.21 -54.97
CA PRO A 2 -64.66 -22.05 -54.44
C PRO A 2 -63.14 -22.39 -54.48
N ARG A 3 -62.21 -22.12 -53.54
CA ARG A 3 -61.80 -20.94 -52.70
C ARG A 3 -60.27 -21.05 -52.48
N PRO A 4 -59.51 -19.94 -52.29
CA PRO A 4 -58.09 -19.99 -51.92
C PRO A 4 -57.89 -20.02 -50.39
N LEU A 5 -56.84 -20.71 -49.92
CA LEU A 5 -56.37 -20.64 -48.53
C LEU A 5 -55.25 -19.59 -48.41
N LEU A 6 -55.48 -18.58 -47.57
CA LEU A 6 -54.57 -17.45 -47.34
C LEU A 6 -53.53 -17.85 -46.29
N ALA A 7 -52.26 -18.00 -46.68
CA ALA A 7 -51.17 -18.21 -45.75
C ALA A 7 -50.71 -16.85 -45.17
N VAL A 8 -51.03 -16.58 -43.90
CA VAL A 8 -50.59 -15.37 -43.20
C VAL A 8 -49.23 -15.63 -42.53
N LEU A 9 -48.17 -15.07 -43.12
CA LEU A 9 -46.83 -15.01 -42.53
C LEU A 9 -46.79 -13.88 -41.49
N VAL A 10 -46.77 -14.23 -40.20
CA VAL A 10 -46.51 -13.28 -39.11
C VAL A 10 -45.01 -13.29 -38.81
N ALA A 11 -44.27 -12.34 -39.37
CA ALA A 11 -42.88 -12.10 -38.99
C ALA A 11 -42.83 -11.29 -37.67
N ALA A 12 -42.53 -11.96 -36.56
CA ALA A 12 -42.33 -11.30 -35.28
C ALA A 12 -40.95 -10.59 -35.26
N LEU A 13 -40.96 -9.28 -35.52
CA LEU A 13 -39.77 -8.44 -35.42
C LEU A 13 -39.45 -8.18 -33.94
N VAL A 14 -38.59 -9.01 -33.34
CA VAL A 14 -38.07 -8.77 -31.98
C VAL A 14 -37.04 -7.64 -32.04
N LEU A 15 -37.49 -6.43 -31.72
CA LEU A 15 -36.62 -5.27 -31.55
C LEU A 15 -35.84 -5.43 -30.23
N VAL A 16 -34.63 -6.00 -30.30
CA VAL A 16 -33.71 -6.01 -29.16
C VAL A 16 -33.22 -4.58 -28.95
N LEU A 17 -33.84 -3.89 -27.99
CA LEU A 17 -33.30 -2.67 -27.42
C LEU A 17 -32.04 -3.03 -26.64
N GLU A 18 -30.88 -2.85 -27.24
CA GLU A 18 -29.61 -2.76 -26.50
C GLU A 18 -29.69 -1.54 -25.58
N LEU A 19 -30.11 -1.76 -24.35
CA LEU A 19 -29.88 -0.80 -23.27
C LEU A 19 -28.36 -0.61 -23.17
N PRO A 20 -27.85 0.63 -23.16
CA PRO A 20 -26.42 0.87 -23.01
C PRO A 20 -25.99 0.26 -21.68
N GLY A 21 -25.23 -0.83 -21.75
CA GLY A 21 -24.91 -1.65 -20.59
C GLY A 21 -24.30 -0.77 -19.50
N ALA A 22 -24.89 -0.77 -18.31
CA ALA A 22 -24.32 -0.11 -17.15
C ALA A 22 -22.96 -0.78 -16.85
N HIS A 23 -21.88 -0.17 -17.33
CA HIS A 23 -20.52 -0.67 -17.11
C HIS A 23 -20.21 -0.50 -15.62
N GLY A 24 -20.43 -1.58 -14.85
CA GLY A 24 -20.19 -1.60 -13.42
C GLY A 24 -18.75 -1.18 -13.08
N PHE A 25 -18.61 -0.46 -11.98
CA PHE A 25 -17.31 0.06 -11.55
C PHE A 25 -16.30 -1.08 -11.40
N GLN A 26 -15.18 -0.99 -12.14
CA GLN A 26 -14.12 -1.99 -12.08
C GLN A 26 -13.32 -1.79 -10.79
N ILE A 27 -13.55 -2.66 -9.80
CA ILE A 27 -12.88 -2.59 -8.48
C ILE A 27 -11.46 -3.15 -8.52
N GLU A 28 -11.21 -4.19 -9.33
CA GLU A 28 -9.88 -4.76 -9.53
C GLU A 28 -8.94 -3.69 -10.09
N GLU A 29 -7.78 -3.53 -9.46
CA GLU A 29 -6.80 -2.49 -9.80
C GLU A 29 -7.26 -1.02 -9.66
N ALA A 30 -8.44 -0.77 -9.08
CA ALA A 30 -8.89 0.60 -8.82
C ALA A 30 -7.95 1.36 -7.86
N THR A 31 -7.55 2.57 -8.25
CA THR A 31 -6.79 3.49 -7.38
C THR A 31 -7.69 4.12 -6.32
N VAL A 32 -7.10 4.63 -5.23
CA VAL A 32 -7.80 5.40 -4.19
C VAL A 32 -8.55 6.59 -4.80
N ALA A 33 -7.99 7.26 -5.80
CA ALA A 33 -8.65 8.35 -6.51
C ALA A 33 -9.88 7.86 -7.29
N SER A 34 -9.76 6.77 -8.05
CA SER A 34 -10.88 6.13 -8.77
C SER A 34 -11.99 5.70 -7.81
N ILE A 35 -11.62 5.09 -6.67
CA ILE A 35 -12.54 4.65 -5.63
C ILE A 35 -13.33 5.84 -5.05
N GLN A 36 -12.67 6.96 -4.72
CA GLN A 36 -13.38 8.15 -4.24
C GLN A 36 -14.29 8.78 -5.33
N ILE A 37 -13.93 8.68 -6.61
CA ILE A 37 -14.83 9.09 -7.71
C ILE A 37 -16.09 8.21 -7.72
N GLY A 38 -15.93 6.88 -7.66
CA GLY A 38 -17.05 5.92 -7.59
C GLY A 38 -17.96 6.15 -6.37
N PHE A 39 -17.36 6.43 -5.21
CA PHE A 39 -18.09 6.78 -4.00
C PHE A 39 -18.86 8.11 -4.10
N ASN A 40 -18.39 9.06 -4.91
CA ASN A 40 -18.98 10.40 -5.01
C ASN A 40 -20.04 10.50 -6.12
N ASN A 41 -19.91 9.71 -7.20
CA ASN A 41 -20.91 9.62 -8.27
C ASN A 41 -21.98 8.53 -8.00
N GLY A 42 -21.80 7.69 -6.97
CA GLY A 42 -22.72 6.63 -6.59
C GLY A 42 -22.58 5.34 -7.40
N SER A 43 -21.53 5.18 -8.21
CA SER A 43 -21.25 3.94 -8.96
C SER A 43 -20.51 2.88 -8.14
N LEU A 44 -20.19 3.19 -6.88
CA LEU A 44 -19.56 2.29 -5.91
C LEU A 44 -19.93 2.75 -4.49
N THR A 45 -20.15 1.81 -3.58
CA THR A 45 -20.27 2.02 -2.13
C THR A 45 -19.09 1.41 -1.37
N SER A 46 -18.83 1.88 -0.14
CA SER A 46 -17.82 1.27 0.73
C SER A 46 -18.17 -0.17 1.05
N VAL A 47 -19.46 -0.49 1.23
CA VAL A 47 -19.92 -1.88 1.45
C VAL A 47 -19.57 -2.79 0.28
N GLU A 48 -19.88 -2.40 -0.96
CA GLU A 48 -19.52 -3.19 -2.16
C GLU A 48 -18.00 -3.37 -2.30
N LEU A 49 -17.23 -2.29 -2.05
CA LEU A 49 -15.77 -2.34 -2.09
C LEU A 49 -15.20 -3.30 -1.05
N VAL A 50 -15.73 -3.29 0.17
CA VAL A 50 -15.29 -4.19 1.25
C VAL A 50 -15.71 -5.63 0.95
N GLN A 51 -16.94 -5.86 0.49
CA GLN A 51 -17.41 -7.20 0.12
C GLN A 51 -16.52 -7.81 -0.97
N PHE A 52 -16.21 -7.07 -2.03
CA PHE A 52 -15.31 -7.51 -3.09
C PHE A 52 -13.95 -7.99 -2.55
N TYR A 53 -13.33 -7.24 -1.63
CA TYR A 53 -12.06 -7.67 -1.04
C TYR A 53 -12.21 -8.85 -0.09
N LEU A 54 -13.32 -8.97 0.66
CA LEU A 54 -13.61 -10.14 1.48
C LEU A 54 -13.77 -11.42 0.63
N ASP A 55 -14.46 -11.32 -0.50
CA ASP A 55 -14.64 -12.44 -1.44
C ASP A 55 -13.30 -12.85 -2.06
N ARG A 56 -12.46 -11.88 -2.47
CA ARG A 56 -11.08 -12.16 -2.93
C ARG A 56 -10.20 -12.76 -1.84
N ILE A 57 -10.33 -12.31 -0.59
CA ILE A 57 -9.63 -12.94 0.53
C ILE A 57 -10.09 -14.39 0.70
N SER A 58 -11.39 -14.67 0.66
CA SER A 58 -11.92 -16.04 0.74
C SER A 58 -11.36 -16.94 -0.36
N ASN A 59 -11.25 -16.44 -1.59
CA ASN A 59 -10.82 -17.21 -2.75
C ASN A 59 -9.30 -17.42 -2.83
N PHE A 60 -8.49 -16.38 -2.58
CA PHE A 60 -7.03 -16.44 -2.79
C PHE A 60 -6.23 -16.74 -1.51
N ASN A 61 -6.73 -16.38 -0.32
CA ASN A 61 -5.97 -16.54 0.91
C ASN A 61 -5.64 -17.99 1.31
N PRO A 62 -6.49 -19.02 1.02
CA PRO A 62 -6.14 -20.42 1.27
C PRO A 62 -4.87 -20.89 0.55
N LEU A 63 -4.47 -20.22 -0.54
CA LEU A 63 -3.23 -20.49 -1.28
C LEU A 63 -2.11 -19.50 -0.90
N LEU A 64 -2.46 -18.22 -0.76
CA LEU A 64 -1.47 -17.13 -0.63
C LEU A 64 -1.05 -16.83 0.81
N HIS A 65 -1.84 -17.17 1.82
CA HIS A 65 -1.59 -16.90 3.25
C HIS A 65 -1.19 -15.44 3.54
N ALA A 66 -1.84 -14.49 2.87
CA ALA A 66 -1.56 -13.06 2.95
C ALA A 66 -2.28 -12.37 4.13
N VAL A 67 -3.48 -12.84 4.47
CA VAL A 67 -4.33 -12.34 5.56
C VAL A 67 -4.32 -13.37 6.68
N ILE A 68 -3.93 -12.96 7.89
CA ILE A 68 -3.91 -13.82 9.08
C ILE A 68 -5.23 -13.77 9.84
N GLU A 69 -6.00 -12.69 9.70
CA GLU A 69 -7.28 -12.49 10.37
C GLU A 69 -8.11 -11.42 9.64
N VAL A 70 -9.39 -11.69 9.39
CA VAL A 70 -10.34 -10.73 8.81
C VAL A 70 -11.07 -10.01 9.93
N ASN A 71 -11.37 -8.72 9.76
CA ASN A 71 -12.16 -7.98 10.75
C ASN A 71 -13.65 -8.35 10.62
N PRO A 72 -14.29 -8.97 11.63
CA PRO A 72 -15.73 -9.28 11.59
C PRO A 72 -16.61 -8.00 11.50
N ASP A 73 -16.02 -6.84 11.76
CA ASP A 73 -16.70 -5.55 11.74
C ASP A 73 -16.52 -4.77 10.43
N ALA A 74 -15.73 -5.27 9.47
CA ALA A 74 -15.37 -4.54 8.25
C ALA A 74 -16.59 -4.00 7.48
N LEU A 75 -17.60 -4.84 7.22
CA LEU A 75 -18.83 -4.43 6.53
C LEU A 75 -19.66 -3.42 7.34
N ARG A 76 -19.66 -3.51 8.68
CA ARG A 76 -20.36 -2.53 9.53
C ARG A 76 -19.64 -1.18 9.56
N GLN A 77 -18.30 -1.19 9.52
CA GLN A 77 -17.48 0.02 9.36
C GLN A 77 -17.70 0.66 7.98
N ALA A 78 -17.84 -0.15 6.93
CA ALA A 78 -18.13 0.29 5.57
C ALA A 78 -19.52 0.95 5.45
N ALA A 79 -20.58 0.27 5.92
CA ALA A 79 -21.94 0.81 5.91
C ALA A 79 -22.05 2.13 6.70
N ARG A 80 -21.29 2.26 7.79
CA ARG A 80 -21.16 3.53 8.52
C ARG A 80 -20.49 4.61 7.67
N ALA A 81 -19.41 4.29 6.96
CA ALA A 81 -18.70 5.26 6.10
C ALA A 81 -19.61 5.77 4.97
N ASP A 82 -20.44 4.91 4.39
CA ASP A 82 -21.45 5.27 3.39
C ASP A 82 -22.56 6.15 3.99
N ALA A 83 -23.12 5.78 5.14
CA ALA A 83 -24.11 6.59 5.84
C ALA A 83 -23.57 7.99 6.21
N GLU A 84 -22.31 8.08 6.65
CA GLU A 84 -21.63 9.35 6.93
C GLU A 84 -21.47 10.21 5.66
N ARG A 85 -21.27 9.60 4.48
CA ARG A 85 -21.22 10.29 3.17
C ARG A 85 -22.60 10.80 2.72
N CYS A 86 -23.65 10.00 2.92
CA CYS A 86 -25.03 10.39 2.61
C CYS A 86 -25.56 11.51 3.52
N SER A 87 -25.18 11.53 4.80
CA SER A 87 -25.70 12.45 5.84
C SER A 87 -25.33 13.93 5.68
N GLY A 88 -24.90 14.39 4.51
CA GLY A 88 -24.60 15.80 4.25
C GLY A 88 -23.38 16.37 4.99
N ARG A 89 -22.57 15.54 5.68
CA ARG A 89 -21.31 15.94 6.35
C ARG A 89 -20.17 16.35 5.40
N ARG A 90 -20.51 16.70 4.15
CA ARG A 90 -19.65 17.23 3.06
C ARG A 90 -18.81 18.45 3.48
N HIS A 91 -19.15 19.11 4.58
CA HIS A 91 -18.42 20.28 5.11
C HIS A 91 -17.23 19.95 6.02
N ARG A 92 -17.04 18.70 6.45
CA ARG A 92 -15.69 18.24 6.81
C ARG A 92 -15.08 17.64 5.55
N ALA A 93 -13.89 18.13 5.17
CA ALA A 93 -13.14 17.55 4.06
C ALA A 93 -12.97 16.05 4.28
N ILE A 94 -13.75 15.26 3.53
CA ILE A 94 -13.78 13.81 3.64
C ILE A 94 -12.39 13.31 3.24
N GLY A 95 -11.72 12.59 4.14
CA GLY A 95 -10.34 12.16 3.92
C GLY A 95 -10.24 11.25 2.69
N ALA A 96 -9.09 11.27 1.99
CA ALA A 96 -8.91 10.48 0.77
C ALA A 96 -9.12 8.96 0.98
N LEU A 97 -9.04 8.47 2.23
CA LEU A 97 -9.30 7.09 2.61
C LEU A 97 -10.69 6.84 3.23
N HIS A 98 -11.63 7.79 3.21
CA HIS A 98 -12.96 7.58 3.79
C HIS A 98 -13.72 6.50 3.03
N GLY A 99 -14.12 5.44 3.73
CA GLY A 99 -14.72 4.24 3.14
C GLY A 99 -13.73 3.29 2.43
N VAL A 100 -12.44 3.60 2.41
CA VAL A 100 -11.42 2.76 1.77
C VAL A 100 -10.93 1.69 2.76
N PRO A 101 -10.94 0.39 2.39
CA PRO A 101 -10.41 -0.67 3.24
C PRO A 101 -8.89 -0.68 3.28
N VAL A 102 -8.35 -0.76 4.50
CA VAL A 102 -6.92 -0.86 4.79
C VAL A 102 -6.62 -2.18 5.48
N LEU A 103 -5.67 -2.93 4.95
CA LEU A 103 -5.12 -4.12 5.61
C LEU A 103 -3.86 -3.76 6.42
N LEU A 104 -3.77 -4.21 7.67
CA LEU A 104 -2.72 -3.79 8.60
C LEU A 104 -1.83 -4.97 8.96
N LYS A 105 -0.50 -4.86 8.86
CA LYS A 105 0.43 -5.87 9.37
C LYS A 105 0.12 -6.25 10.83
N ASP A 106 0.19 -7.54 11.15
CA ASP A 106 -0.27 -8.11 12.43
C ASP A 106 0.49 -7.62 13.69
N ASN A 107 1.58 -6.88 13.54
CA ASN A 107 2.26 -6.20 14.65
C ASN A 107 1.70 -4.79 14.97
N ILE A 108 0.74 -4.27 14.21
CA ILE A 108 0.13 -2.94 14.40
C ILE A 108 -1.15 -3.07 15.24
N ALA A 109 -1.20 -2.49 16.45
CA ALA A 109 -2.36 -2.64 17.35
C ALA A 109 -3.65 -1.98 16.83
N THR A 110 -4.76 -2.68 17.03
CA THR A 110 -6.13 -2.30 16.66
C THR A 110 -7.08 -2.65 17.81
N ARG A 111 -7.94 -1.72 18.23
CA ARG A 111 -9.00 -1.97 19.25
C ARG A 111 -10.30 -2.52 18.64
N ASP A 112 -10.23 -3.10 17.44
CA ASP A 112 -11.30 -3.93 16.84
C ASP A 112 -11.39 -5.28 17.56
N ALA A 113 -12.37 -6.12 17.18
CA ALA A 113 -12.38 -7.54 17.50
C ALA A 113 -11.35 -8.31 16.64
N LEU A 114 -10.07 -7.96 16.82
CA LEU A 114 -8.92 -8.47 16.09
C LEU A 114 -7.75 -8.70 17.04
N ASN A 115 -6.93 -9.71 16.77
CA ASN A 115 -5.68 -9.90 17.50
C ASN A 115 -4.57 -8.99 16.94
N THR A 116 -3.45 -8.92 17.65
CA THR A 116 -2.21 -8.26 17.21
C THR A 116 -1.06 -9.12 17.72
N THR A 117 -0.68 -10.13 16.93
CA THR A 117 0.13 -11.26 17.42
C THR A 117 1.59 -11.26 16.99
N ALA A 118 1.99 -10.33 16.11
CA ALA A 118 3.25 -10.41 15.36
C ALA A 118 3.49 -11.79 14.71
N GLY A 119 2.41 -12.47 14.30
CA GLY A 119 2.40 -13.84 13.77
C GLY A 119 2.52 -14.97 14.80
N SER A 120 2.63 -14.66 16.10
CA SER A 120 2.98 -15.65 17.13
C SER A 120 1.79 -16.07 18.00
N PHE A 121 1.61 -17.38 18.19
CA PHE A 121 0.58 -17.91 19.09
C PHE A 121 0.71 -17.43 20.54
N ALA A 122 1.91 -17.03 20.98
CA ALA A 122 2.15 -16.50 22.32
C ALA A 122 1.37 -15.20 22.63
N LEU A 123 0.87 -14.49 21.60
CA LEU A 123 0.07 -13.28 21.74
C LEU A 123 -1.40 -13.46 21.31
N LEU A 124 -1.82 -14.68 20.98
CA LEU A 124 -3.23 -14.96 20.64
C LEU A 124 -4.12 -14.71 21.86
N GLY A 125 -5.21 -13.95 21.69
CA GLY A 125 -6.08 -13.52 22.77
C GLY A 125 -5.55 -12.33 23.59
N SER A 126 -4.37 -11.78 23.27
CA SER A 126 -3.82 -10.61 23.96
C SER A 126 -4.63 -9.35 23.65
N VAL A 127 -5.13 -8.68 24.70
CA VAL A 127 -5.97 -7.48 24.57
C VAL A 127 -5.12 -6.21 24.51
N VAL A 128 -5.06 -5.59 23.33
CA VAL A 128 -4.37 -4.30 23.17
C VAL A 128 -5.15 -3.16 23.83
N ARG A 129 -4.46 -2.30 24.59
CA ARG A 129 -5.10 -1.20 25.34
C ARG A 129 -5.71 -0.09 24.46
N ARG A 130 -5.29 0.02 23.19
CA ARG A 130 -5.60 1.12 22.27
C ARG A 130 -5.18 0.83 20.83
N ASP A 131 -5.80 1.52 19.87
CA ASP A 131 -5.31 1.64 18.50
C ASP A 131 -3.88 2.24 18.45
N ALA A 132 -3.06 1.73 17.54
CA ALA A 132 -1.77 2.32 17.20
C ALA A 132 -1.91 3.75 16.65
N GLY A 133 -0.84 4.55 16.74
CA GLY A 133 -0.85 5.96 16.31
C GLY A 133 -1.31 6.17 14.85
N VAL A 134 -0.83 5.31 13.95
CA VAL A 134 -1.26 5.27 12.54
C VAL A 134 -2.73 4.86 12.37
N VAL A 135 -3.22 3.90 13.16
CA VAL A 135 -4.62 3.41 13.08
C VAL A 135 -5.59 4.50 13.54
N ARG A 136 -5.27 5.23 14.61
CA ARG A 136 -6.07 6.40 15.04
C ARG A 136 -6.19 7.47 13.96
N ARG A 137 -5.14 7.65 13.14
CA ARG A 137 -5.13 8.57 12.01
C ARG A 137 -5.97 8.06 10.83
N LEU A 138 -5.83 6.77 10.47
CA LEU A 138 -6.67 6.10 9.47
C LEU A 138 -8.17 6.20 9.82
N ARG A 139 -8.56 5.88 11.05
CA ARG A 139 -9.96 6.01 11.51
C ARG A 139 -10.47 7.45 11.44
N ARG A 140 -9.64 8.43 11.80
CA ARG A 140 -10.01 9.87 11.69
C ARG A 140 -10.23 10.30 10.23
N ALA A 141 -9.58 9.63 9.27
CA ALA A 141 -9.80 9.81 7.84
C ALA A 141 -10.95 8.95 7.28
N GLY A 142 -11.68 8.22 8.13
CA GLY A 142 -12.83 7.39 7.74
C GLY A 142 -12.47 6.05 7.10
N ALA A 143 -11.21 5.61 7.21
CA ALA A 143 -10.77 4.35 6.63
C ALA A 143 -11.35 3.13 7.38
N VAL A 144 -11.67 2.07 6.63
CA VAL A 144 -12.20 0.81 7.16
C VAL A 144 -11.03 -0.13 7.47
N VAL A 145 -10.99 -0.71 8.67
CA VAL A 145 -9.98 -1.73 9.00
C VAL A 145 -10.45 -3.08 8.47
N LEU A 146 -9.86 -3.55 7.36
CA LEU A 146 -10.25 -4.80 6.70
C LEU A 146 -9.83 -6.04 7.49
N GLY A 147 -8.69 -5.97 8.18
CA GLY A 147 -8.12 -7.08 8.94
C GLY A 147 -6.62 -6.97 9.14
N LYS A 148 -5.99 -8.11 9.44
CA LYS A 148 -4.57 -8.28 9.74
C LYS A 148 -3.86 -9.00 8.59
N ALA A 149 -2.77 -8.42 8.10
CA ALA A 149 -1.86 -9.06 7.16
C ALA A 149 -0.85 -9.96 7.90
N ASN A 150 -0.61 -11.15 7.34
CA ASN A 150 0.44 -12.08 7.79
C ASN A 150 1.84 -11.43 7.66
N MET A 151 2.80 -11.96 8.39
CA MET A 151 4.17 -11.44 8.46
C MET A 151 5.14 -12.55 8.88
N ASP A 152 6.44 -12.34 8.68
CA ASP A 152 7.44 -13.14 9.40
C ASP A 152 7.25 -12.97 10.92
N GLU A 153 7.26 -14.09 11.64
CA GLU A 153 7.05 -14.09 13.09
C GLU A 153 8.06 -13.17 13.81
N TRP A 154 7.56 -12.35 14.75
CA TRP A 154 8.34 -11.31 15.44
C TRP A 154 9.11 -10.39 14.47
N ALA A 155 8.49 -10.08 13.33
CA ALA A 155 9.03 -9.23 12.28
C ALA A 155 10.40 -9.69 11.74
N ASN A 156 10.61 -11.01 11.68
CA ASN A 156 11.87 -11.68 11.31
C ASN A 156 13.01 -11.51 12.34
N PHE A 157 12.70 -11.16 13.59
CA PHE A 157 13.69 -11.05 14.68
C PHE A 157 13.63 -12.23 15.67
N ARG A 158 13.40 -13.45 15.14
CA ARG A 158 13.28 -14.70 15.91
C ARG A 158 14.35 -15.74 15.55
N SER A 159 14.74 -15.81 14.28
CA SER A 159 15.65 -16.83 13.73
C SER A 159 16.26 -16.35 12.42
N PHE A 160 17.39 -16.95 12.00
CA PHE A 160 18.02 -16.65 10.71
C PHE A 160 17.20 -17.14 9.49
N SER A 161 16.22 -18.02 9.71
CA SER A 161 15.28 -18.54 8.72
C SER A 161 14.03 -17.65 8.60
N GLY A 162 14.07 -16.68 7.69
CA GLY A 162 12.94 -15.82 7.32
C GLY A 162 12.25 -16.21 6.00
N GLY A 163 11.52 -15.26 5.43
CA GLY A 163 10.92 -15.33 4.10
C GLY A 163 9.41 -15.59 4.12
N GLY A 164 8.67 -14.94 5.02
CA GLY A 164 7.21 -14.91 4.97
C GLY A 164 6.50 -16.02 5.70
N TRP A 165 7.02 -16.51 6.83
CA TRP A 165 6.35 -17.51 7.65
C TRP A 165 6.08 -17.01 9.06
N SER A 166 4.89 -17.33 9.59
CA SER A 166 4.62 -17.30 11.02
C SER A 166 3.86 -18.55 11.48
N ALA A 167 4.00 -18.88 12.77
CA ALA A 167 3.33 -20.03 13.36
C ALA A 167 1.81 -19.93 13.22
N ARG A 168 1.24 -18.74 13.42
CA ARG A 168 -0.20 -18.49 13.34
C ARG A 168 -0.71 -18.32 11.91
N GLY A 169 0.04 -17.63 11.03
CA GLY A 169 -0.42 -17.29 9.68
C GLY A 169 0.01 -18.26 8.58
N GLY A 170 0.93 -19.17 8.85
CA GLY A 170 1.50 -20.07 7.85
C GLY A 170 2.49 -19.37 6.91
N LYS A 171 2.79 -20.04 5.79
CA LYS A 171 3.77 -19.60 4.79
C LYS A 171 3.09 -18.76 3.70
N GLY A 172 3.31 -17.44 3.73
CA GLY A 172 2.95 -16.54 2.64
C GLY A 172 3.58 -16.99 1.31
N ARG A 173 2.82 -16.92 0.22
CA ARG A 173 3.26 -17.27 -1.14
C ARG A 173 3.25 -16.05 -2.04
N ASN A 174 4.32 -15.88 -2.83
CA ASN A 174 4.40 -14.82 -3.82
C ASN A 174 3.35 -15.09 -4.93
N PRO A 175 2.48 -14.11 -5.26
CA PRO A 175 1.36 -14.35 -6.17
C PRO A 175 1.79 -14.49 -7.64
N TYR A 176 2.99 -14.04 -8.01
CA TYR A 176 3.54 -14.22 -9.37
C TYR A 176 4.18 -15.59 -9.56
N VAL A 177 4.86 -16.11 -8.53
CA VAL A 177 5.55 -17.41 -8.55
C VAL A 177 5.47 -18.05 -7.16
N LEU A 178 4.58 -19.04 -6.97
CA LEU A 178 4.29 -19.64 -5.64
C LEU A 178 5.49 -20.31 -4.95
N SER A 179 6.52 -20.68 -5.71
CA SER A 179 7.79 -21.23 -5.21
C SER A 179 8.82 -20.14 -4.84
N ALA A 180 8.65 -18.90 -5.32
CA ALA A 180 9.51 -17.78 -4.97
C ALA A 180 9.22 -17.25 -3.57
N THR A 181 10.24 -16.66 -2.95
CA THR A 181 10.06 -15.96 -1.68
C THR A 181 9.26 -14.65 -1.91
N PRO A 182 8.25 -14.35 -1.08
CA PRO A 182 7.61 -13.04 -1.07
C PRO A 182 8.43 -11.99 -0.28
N CYS A 183 9.63 -12.36 0.20
CA CYS A 183 10.39 -11.64 1.22
C CYS A 183 9.54 -11.33 2.48
N GLY A 184 10.00 -10.39 3.29
CA GLY A 184 9.44 -10.07 4.59
C GLY A 184 10.17 -8.91 5.28
N SER A 185 9.75 -8.48 6.45
CA SER A 185 8.70 -9.10 7.27
C SER A 185 7.27 -8.64 6.98
N SER A 186 7.02 -7.61 6.16
CA SER A 186 5.65 -7.17 5.82
C SER A 186 5.04 -7.98 4.66
N THR A 187 5.20 -9.31 4.73
CA THR A 187 4.89 -10.26 3.65
C THR A 187 3.45 -10.21 3.20
N GLY A 188 2.50 -10.39 4.12
CA GLY A 188 1.07 -10.41 3.81
C GLY A 188 0.57 -9.09 3.25
N SER A 189 1.13 -7.97 3.70
CA SER A 189 0.83 -6.63 3.19
C SER A 189 1.20 -6.50 1.72
N ALA A 190 2.37 -7.00 1.32
CA ALA A 190 2.81 -6.98 -0.08
C ALA A 190 2.05 -7.97 -0.97
N ILE A 191 1.83 -9.22 -0.50
CA ILE A 191 1.04 -10.21 -1.23
C ILE A 191 -0.41 -9.72 -1.43
N ALA A 192 -1.05 -9.20 -0.38
CA ALA A 192 -2.42 -8.72 -0.45
C ALA A 192 -2.58 -7.47 -1.33
N ALA A 193 -1.57 -6.59 -1.33
CA ALA A 193 -1.52 -5.48 -2.28
C ALA A 193 -1.45 -6.00 -3.72
N ALA A 194 -0.51 -6.92 -4.02
CA ALA A 194 -0.23 -7.45 -5.35
C ALA A 194 -1.35 -8.34 -5.92
N ALA A 195 -2.00 -9.17 -5.11
CA ALA A 195 -3.12 -10.03 -5.51
C ALA A 195 -4.49 -9.32 -5.50
N SER A 196 -4.51 -7.99 -5.28
CA SER A 196 -5.72 -7.17 -5.16
C SER A 196 -6.70 -7.70 -4.10
N MET A 197 -6.17 -8.12 -2.94
CA MET A 197 -6.95 -8.56 -1.76
C MET A 197 -7.22 -7.42 -0.77
N ALA A 198 -6.69 -6.22 -1.04
CA ALA A 198 -7.01 -4.98 -0.33
C ALA A 198 -6.82 -3.76 -1.26
N ALA A 199 -7.50 -2.65 -0.98
CA ALA A 199 -7.26 -1.39 -1.69
C ALA A 199 -5.87 -0.85 -1.38
N VAL A 200 -5.52 -0.78 -0.09
CA VAL A 200 -4.21 -0.33 0.41
C VAL A 200 -3.79 -1.11 1.65
N THR A 201 -2.48 -1.17 1.91
CA THR A 201 -1.95 -1.88 3.09
C THR A 201 -0.87 -1.09 3.84
N LEU A 202 -0.68 -1.39 5.12
CA LEU A 202 0.46 -0.93 5.91
C LEU A 202 1.43 -2.08 6.23
N GLY A 203 2.72 -1.77 6.14
CA GLY A 203 3.83 -2.58 6.63
C GLY A 203 4.65 -1.85 7.70
N THR A 204 5.63 -2.55 8.26
CA THR A 204 6.61 -1.97 9.20
C THR A 204 8.02 -2.36 8.76
N GLU A 205 8.96 -1.43 8.88
CA GLU A 205 10.36 -1.66 8.55
C GLU A 205 11.31 -1.24 9.66
N THR A 206 12.20 -2.16 10.01
CA THR A 206 13.43 -1.95 10.77
C THR A 206 14.61 -1.94 9.79
N ASP A 207 14.72 -3.00 8.99
CA ASP A 207 15.62 -3.11 7.84
C ASP A 207 14.92 -3.97 6.76
N GLY A 208 14.85 -3.46 5.54
CA GLY A 208 14.24 -4.07 4.34
C GLY A 208 12.76 -4.48 4.41
N SER A 209 12.13 -4.48 5.58
CA SER A 209 10.85 -5.17 5.83
C SER A 209 9.59 -4.54 5.23
N ILE A 210 9.68 -3.38 4.58
CA ILE A 210 8.68 -2.80 3.66
C ILE A 210 9.21 -2.91 2.22
N LEU A 211 10.46 -2.48 1.98
CA LEU A 211 11.02 -2.33 0.64
C LEU A 211 11.26 -3.66 -0.07
N CYS A 212 11.79 -4.67 0.64
CA CYS A 212 12.06 -6.00 0.10
C CYS A 212 10.76 -6.73 -0.30
N PRO A 213 9.75 -6.91 0.58
CA PRO A 213 8.51 -7.57 0.18
C PRO A 213 7.76 -6.74 -0.88
N ALA A 214 7.82 -5.41 -0.86
CA ALA A 214 7.25 -4.62 -1.96
C ALA A 214 7.93 -4.92 -3.31
N SER A 215 9.27 -4.92 -3.35
CA SER A 215 10.03 -5.20 -4.58
C SER A 215 9.79 -6.63 -5.11
N LEU A 216 9.78 -7.65 -4.24
CA LEU A 216 9.62 -9.04 -4.68
C LEU A 216 8.18 -9.41 -5.07
N ASN A 217 7.17 -8.66 -4.62
CA ASN A 217 5.77 -8.82 -5.04
C ASN A 217 5.33 -7.70 -6.01
N SER A 218 6.26 -7.05 -6.71
CA SER A 218 5.98 -6.06 -7.77
C SER A 218 5.03 -4.91 -7.39
N VAL A 219 5.10 -4.43 -6.15
CA VAL A 219 4.30 -3.30 -5.64
C VAL A 219 5.19 -2.18 -5.08
N VAL A 220 4.59 -1.01 -4.82
CA VAL A 220 5.29 0.16 -4.29
C VAL A 220 5.34 0.09 -2.76
N GLY A 221 6.54 0.21 -2.21
CA GLY A 221 6.78 0.36 -0.77
C GLY A 221 7.46 1.69 -0.47
N ILE A 222 6.91 2.46 0.47
CA ILE A 222 7.57 3.67 0.99
C ILE A 222 8.03 3.40 2.41
N LYS A 223 9.33 3.50 2.65
CA LYS A 223 9.93 3.47 3.98
C LYS A 223 10.21 4.91 4.45
N PRO A 224 9.31 5.56 5.22
CA PRO A 224 9.52 6.95 5.61
C PRO A 224 10.74 7.13 6.52
N THR A 225 11.12 8.40 6.72
CA THR A 225 12.07 8.80 7.76
C THR A 225 11.56 8.34 9.14
N VAL A 226 12.45 7.85 10.00
CA VAL A 226 12.10 7.41 11.35
C VAL A 226 11.43 8.57 12.10
N GLY A 227 10.29 8.29 12.75
CA GLY A 227 9.48 9.29 13.44
C GLY A 227 8.52 10.10 12.55
N LEU A 228 8.58 9.99 11.21
CA LEU A 228 7.59 10.69 10.37
C LEU A 228 6.17 10.12 10.57
N THR A 229 6.09 8.82 10.88
CA THR A 229 4.87 8.11 11.29
C THR A 229 5.04 7.60 12.73
N SER A 230 3.95 7.59 13.50
CA SER A 230 3.97 7.17 14.91
C SER A 230 4.11 5.65 15.05
N ARG A 231 4.99 5.21 15.95
CA ARG A 231 5.24 3.81 16.28
C ARG A 231 4.49 3.37 17.54
N ALA A 232 3.81 4.28 18.21
CA ALA A 232 3.06 3.99 19.43
C ALA A 232 1.97 2.95 19.15
N GLY A 233 2.02 1.82 19.85
CA GLY A 233 1.09 0.69 19.66
C GLY A 233 1.48 -0.25 18.52
N VAL A 234 2.73 -0.24 18.05
CA VAL A 234 3.27 -1.29 17.18
C VAL A 234 4.23 -2.15 18.00
N ILE A 235 4.19 -3.48 17.84
CA ILE A 235 5.16 -4.39 18.46
C ILE A 235 6.53 -4.12 17.82
N PRO A 236 7.53 -3.64 18.58
CA PRO A 236 8.78 -3.10 18.02
C PRO A 236 9.86 -4.18 17.83
N ILE A 237 10.89 -3.83 17.06
CA ILE A 237 12.23 -4.42 17.15
C ILE A 237 13.18 -3.38 17.76
N THR A 238 13.30 -2.19 17.18
CA THR A 238 14.18 -1.14 17.70
C THR A 238 13.70 0.29 17.41
N PRO A 239 13.61 1.17 18.43
CA PRO A 239 13.22 2.56 18.25
C PRO A 239 14.26 3.41 17.50
N ARG A 240 15.39 2.84 17.04
CA ARG A 240 16.36 3.54 16.21
C ARG A 240 16.05 3.47 14.71
N GLN A 241 15.33 2.46 14.26
CA GLN A 241 15.09 2.19 12.83
C GLN A 241 13.62 1.96 12.51
N ASP A 242 12.83 1.43 13.45
CA ASP A 242 11.43 1.07 13.23
C ASP A 242 10.62 2.26 12.69
N THR A 243 9.88 2.00 11.62
CA THR A 243 8.94 2.95 11.02
C THR A 243 7.78 2.23 10.36
N ILE A 244 6.63 2.91 10.22
CA ILE A 244 5.42 2.37 9.60
C ILE A 244 5.25 3.06 8.26
N GLY A 245 5.00 2.28 7.20
CA GLY A 245 4.86 2.81 5.85
C GLY A 245 3.86 2.03 5.00
N PRO A 246 3.37 2.65 3.92
CA PRO A 246 2.43 2.03 3.00
C PRO A 246 3.11 0.99 2.09
N ILE A 247 2.36 -0.06 1.77
CA ILE A 247 2.64 -0.96 0.65
C ILE A 247 1.37 -1.00 -0.22
N CYS A 248 1.46 -0.50 -1.44
CA CYS A 248 0.32 -0.26 -2.34
C CYS A 248 0.73 -0.52 -3.79
N ARG A 249 -0.23 -0.73 -4.70
CA ARG A 249 0.06 -1.02 -6.10
C ARG A 249 0.59 0.19 -6.88
N THR A 250 0.14 1.40 -6.53
CA THR A 250 0.63 2.64 -7.17
C THR A 250 1.34 3.57 -6.18
N VAL A 251 2.21 4.44 -6.72
CA VAL A 251 2.85 5.52 -5.95
C VAL A 251 1.81 6.51 -5.42
N ALA A 252 0.73 6.77 -6.17
CA ALA A 252 -0.33 7.68 -5.76
C ALA A 252 -1.06 7.16 -4.52
N ASP A 253 -1.44 5.88 -4.50
CA ASP A 253 -2.11 5.25 -3.35
C ASP A 253 -1.19 5.20 -2.13
N ALA A 254 0.09 4.87 -2.33
CA ALA A 254 1.08 4.91 -1.26
C ALA A 254 1.22 6.32 -0.67
N VAL A 255 1.21 7.37 -1.50
CA VAL A 255 1.26 8.77 -1.03
C VAL A 255 -0.04 9.20 -0.31
N HIS A 256 -1.23 8.80 -0.79
CA HIS A 256 -2.49 9.02 -0.08
C HIS A 256 -2.49 8.41 1.33
N VAL A 257 -1.96 7.19 1.46
CA VAL A 257 -1.84 6.51 2.75
C VAL A 257 -0.81 7.20 3.63
N LEU A 258 0.37 7.54 3.09
CA LEU A 258 1.41 8.28 3.81
C LEU A 258 0.85 9.58 4.39
N ASP A 259 0.25 10.44 3.56
CA ASP A 259 -0.35 11.71 3.99
C ASP A 259 -1.38 11.54 5.12
N THR A 260 -2.12 10.43 5.11
CA THR A 260 -3.07 10.12 6.19
C THR A 260 -2.37 9.81 7.50
N ILE A 261 -1.27 9.03 7.48
CA ILE A 261 -0.63 8.48 8.69
C ILE A 261 0.52 9.31 9.28
N VAL A 262 1.07 10.28 8.55
CA VAL A 262 2.18 11.11 9.03
C VAL A 262 1.80 12.09 10.14
N GLY A 263 2.78 12.43 10.98
CA GLY A 263 2.73 13.55 11.91
C GLY A 263 2.76 13.19 13.39
N TYR A 264 2.89 14.24 14.21
CA TYR A 264 3.09 14.16 15.65
C TYR A 264 2.12 13.20 16.36
N ASP A 265 2.65 12.47 17.34
CA ASP A 265 1.90 11.69 18.31
C ASP A 265 2.57 11.84 19.68
N ALA A 266 1.82 12.29 20.68
CA ALA A 266 2.32 12.46 22.03
C ALA A 266 2.84 11.15 22.65
N LEU A 267 2.33 10.00 22.19
CA LEU A 267 2.77 8.67 22.62
C LEU A 267 4.06 8.21 21.95
N ASP A 268 4.58 8.97 20.98
CA ASP A 268 5.86 8.77 20.32
C ASP A 268 6.54 10.14 20.09
N ALA A 269 6.46 11.02 21.09
CA ALA A 269 6.83 12.42 20.96
C ALA A 269 8.31 12.61 20.60
N ILE A 270 9.20 11.79 21.17
CA ILE A 270 10.66 11.86 20.96
C ILE A 270 11.01 11.69 19.47
N ALA A 271 10.40 10.72 18.78
CA ALA A 271 10.67 10.53 17.35
C ALA A 271 9.84 11.47 16.48
N THR A 272 8.56 11.69 16.81
CA THR A 272 7.64 12.38 15.91
C THR A 272 7.75 13.90 15.92
N MET A 273 8.20 14.52 17.02
CA MET A 273 8.24 15.98 17.18
C MET A 273 9.17 16.70 16.17
N GLN A 274 10.32 16.11 15.84
CA GLN A 274 11.23 16.72 14.87
C GLN A 274 10.80 16.39 13.43
N ALA A 275 10.46 15.14 13.15
CA ALA A 275 10.04 14.70 11.83
C ALA A 275 8.76 15.42 11.35
N SER A 276 7.80 15.72 12.25
CA SER A 276 6.57 16.42 11.88
C SER A 276 6.78 17.85 11.37
N LYS A 277 7.91 18.48 11.68
CA LYS A 277 8.27 19.83 11.16
C LYS A 277 8.58 19.83 9.66
N TYR A 278 8.90 18.66 9.10
CA TYR A 278 9.24 18.47 7.69
C TYR A 278 8.05 17.94 6.86
N ILE A 279 6.85 17.88 7.44
CA ILE A 279 5.63 17.57 6.69
C ILE A 279 5.28 18.81 5.85
N PRO A 280 5.15 18.68 4.52
CA PRO A 280 4.86 19.80 3.64
C PRO A 280 3.49 20.41 3.93
N ARG A 281 3.39 21.74 3.88
CA ARG A 281 2.09 22.42 3.88
C ARG A 281 1.32 21.97 2.63
N GLY A 282 0.14 21.36 2.81
CA GLY A 282 -0.65 20.77 1.73
C GLY A 282 -0.39 19.28 1.44
N GLY A 283 0.44 18.59 2.22
CA GLY A 283 0.67 17.14 2.09
C GLY A 283 1.62 16.74 0.95
N TYR A 284 2.04 15.48 0.94
CA TYR A 284 2.92 14.86 -0.04
C TYR A 284 2.25 14.65 -1.40
N MET A 285 0.92 14.58 -1.48
CA MET A 285 0.16 14.50 -2.75
C MET A 285 0.57 15.58 -3.77
N GLN A 286 0.96 16.77 -3.33
CA GLN A 286 1.41 17.87 -4.22
C GLN A 286 2.66 17.55 -5.05
N PHE A 287 3.38 16.47 -4.71
CA PHE A 287 4.58 16.01 -5.40
C PHE A 287 4.32 14.89 -6.41
N LEU A 288 3.06 14.43 -6.58
CA LEU A 288 2.64 13.49 -7.63
C LEU A 288 2.61 14.17 -9.01
N LYS A 289 3.78 14.51 -9.54
CA LYS A 289 3.97 15.21 -10.82
C LYS A 289 4.49 14.25 -11.88
N LYS A 290 3.80 14.16 -13.03
CA LYS A 290 4.18 13.29 -14.16
C LYS A 290 5.60 13.56 -14.66
N ASP A 291 6.07 14.80 -14.58
CA ASP A 291 7.39 15.26 -14.98
C ASP A 291 8.34 15.51 -13.78
N GLY A 292 8.04 14.95 -12.61
CA GLY A 292 8.74 15.24 -11.36
C GLY A 292 10.26 14.98 -11.38
N LEU A 293 10.75 14.10 -12.26
CA LEU A 293 12.18 13.82 -12.46
C LEU A 293 12.90 14.86 -13.34
N ARG A 294 12.19 15.76 -14.02
CA ARG A 294 12.79 16.82 -14.84
C ARG A 294 13.76 17.66 -14.01
N GLY A 295 14.98 17.80 -14.52
CA GLY A 295 16.08 18.54 -13.86
C GLY A 295 16.57 17.93 -12.54
N LYS A 296 16.19 16.69 -12.19
CA LYS A 296 16.74 16.01 -11.02
C LYS A 296 18.08 15.34 -11.33
N ARG A 297 18.82 15.06 -10.27
CA ARG A 297 20.06 14.27 -10.30
C ARG A 297 19.82 13.04 -9.43
N ILE A 298 19.97 11.85 -9.98
CA ILE A 298 19.86 10.59 -9.23
C ILE A 298 21.24 9.98 -9.11
N GLY A 299 21.63 9.68 -7.88
CA GLY A 299 22.83 8.91 -7.58
C GLY A 299 22.52 7.42 -7.71
N VAL A 300 23.26 6.70 -8.55
CA VAL A 300 23.20 5.24 -8.64
C VAL A 300 24.43 4.66 -7.96
N PRO A 301 24.28 3.84 -6.89
CA PRO A 301 25.42 3.30 -6.16
C PRO A 301 26.16 2.28 -7.01
N ASN A 302 27.44 2.56 -7.31
CA ASN A 302 28.25 1.66 -8.12
C ASN A 302 28.59 0.37 -7.35
N GLY A 303 28.60 -0.77 -8.03
CA GLY A 303 28.92 -2.09 -7.46
C GLY A 303 27.84 -2.72 -6.56
N PHE A 304 26.78 -2.00 -6.18
CA PHE A 304 25.70 -2.55 -5.34
C PHE A 304 24.73 -3.42 -6.14
N PHE A 305 24.41 -3.02 -7.38
CA PHE A 305 23.62 -3.79 -8.33
C PHE A 305 24.55 -4.33 -9.43
N ASN A 306 25.16 -5.49 -9.15
CA ASN A 306 26.01 -6.20 -10.11
C ASN A 306 25.31 -7.49 -10.54
N PHE A 307 24.84 -7.53 -11.78
CA PHE A 307 24.14 -8.69 -12.36
C PHE A 307 25.03 -9.35 -13.41
N PRO A 308 25.12 -10.69 -13.47
CA PRO A 308 25.93 -11.36 -14.48
C PRO A 308 25.49 -11.01 -15.91
N ASN A 309 26.46 -10.91 -16.83
CA ASN A 309 26.19 -10.52 -18.20
C ASN A 309 25.19 -11.47 -18.89
N GLY A 310 24.19 -10.90 -19.56
CA GLY A 310 23.13 -11.64 -20.26
C GLY A 310 21.96 -12.09 -19.37
N THR A 311 21.94 -11.74 -18.08
CA THR A 311 20.80 -12.04 -17.21
C THR A 311 19.63 -11.09 -17.43
N VAL A 312 18.39 -11.57 -17.20
CA VAL A 312 17.17 -10.75 -17.26
C VAL A 312 17.25 -9.56 -16.28
N GLN A 313 17.86 -9.77 -15.11
CA GLN A 313 18.09 -8.73 -14.11
C GLN A 313 18.97 -7.59 -14.64
N GLN A 314 20.06 -7.92 -15.35
CA GLN A 314 20.87 -6.90 -16.02
C GLN A 314 20.05 -6.13 -17.06
N MET A 315 19.37 -6.84 -17.97
CA MET A 315 18.60 -6.21 -19.05
C MET A 315 17.53 -5.26 -18.52
N VAL A 316 16.76 -5.68 -17.50
CA VAL A 316 15.72 -4.86 -16.86
C VAL A 316 16.35 -3.65 -16.13
N TYR A 317 17.49 -3.83 -15.47
CA TYR A 317 18.19 -2.73 -14.79
C TYR A 317 18.72 -1.68 -15.78
N GLU A 318 19.37 -2.11 -16.87
CA GLU A 318 19.86 -1.23 -17.93
C GLU A 318 18.70 -0.53 -18.66
N GLN A 319 17.61 -1.25 -18.93
CA GLN A 319 16.37 -0.68 -19.48
C GLN A 319 15.78 0.38 -18.55
N HIS A 320 15.71 0.13 -17.23
CA HIS A 320 15.20 1.09 -16.25
C HIS A 320 16.05 2.38 -16.21
N LEU A 321 17.38 2.25 -16.21
CA LEU A 321 18.30 3.39 -16.32
C LEU A 321 18.11 4.15 -17.65
N SER A 322 17.88 3.44 -18.75
CA SER A 322 17.59 4.02 -20.07
C SER A 322 16.27 4.81 -20.07
N THR A 323 15.19 4.23 -19.54
CA THR A 323 13.89 4.91 -19.39
C THR A 323 14.03 6.19 -18.57
N MET A 324 14.75 6.15 -17.45
CA MET A 324 15.00 7.34 -16.61
C MET A 324 15.80 8.44 -17.33
N ARG A 325 16.78 8.08 -18.16
CA ARG A 325 17.54 9.04 -18.99
C ARG A 325 16.69 9.64 -20.10
N GLY A 326 16.08 8.79 -20.93
CA GLY A 326 15.42 9.18 -22.17
C GLY A 326 14.14 9.99 -21.99
N THR A 327 13.41 9.81 -20.89
CA THR A 327 12.12 10.49 -20.70
C THR A 327 12.22 11.93 -20.19
N MET A 328 13.26 12.31 -19.40
CA MET A 328 13.16 13.54 -18.57
C MET A 328 14.44 14.38 -18.39
N HIS A 329 15.46 14.25 -19.24
CA HIS A 329 16.74 14.99 -19.11
C HIS A 329 17.41 14.78 -17.73
N LEU A 330 17.41 13.54 -17.25
CA LEU A 330 17.94 13.17 -15.94
C LEU A 330 19.47 12.99 -16.00
N ILE A 331 20.20 13.67 -15.11
CA ILE A 331 21.62 13.39 -14.92
C ILE A 331 21.76 12.24 -13.91
N ILE A 332 22.12 11.06 -14.40
CA ILE A 332 22.50 9.92 -13.56
C ILE A 332 23.99 10.01 -13.26
N ALA A 333 24.33 10.18 -11.99
CA ALA A 333 25.71 10.12 -11.52
C ALA A 333 25.95 8.79 -10.80
N THR A 334 26.96 8.04 -11.23
CA THR A 334 27.47 6.91 -10.44
C THR A 334 28.27 7.45 -9.26
N PHE A 335 28.07 6.87 -8.08
CA PHE A 335 28.86 7.23 -6.89
C PHE A 335 29.37 5.98 -6.17
N VAL A 336 30.56 6.11 -5.59
CA VAL A 336 31.17 5.09 -4.73
C VAL A 336 30.81 5.43 -3.28
N TRP A 337 30.42 4.43 -2.49
CA TRP A 337 30.04 4.62 -1.08
C TRP A 337 31.28 4.96 -0.22
N GLY A 338 31.54 6.26 -0.05
CA GLY A 338 32.71 6.76 0.68
C GLY A 338 32.43 7.44 2.03
N ASN A 339 31.17 7.68 2.42
CA ASN A 339 30.89 8.44 3.64
C ASN A 339 29.55 8.08 4.31
N ARG A 340 29.55 7.98 5.66
CA ARG A 340 28.53 7.23 6.46
C ARG A 340 27.21 7.95 6.75
N ASN A 341 26.97 9.16 6.22
CA ASN A 341 25.90 10.06 6.69
C ASN A 341 24.85 10.44 5.61
N ILE A 342 24.19 9.46 4.99
CA ILE A 342 23.07 9.70 4.05
C ILE A 342 21.90 8.77 4.38
N CYS A 343 20.83 9.33 4.97
CA CYS A 343 19.60 8.60 5.28
C CYS A 343 18.36 9.49 5.16
N HIS A 344 17.90 9.71 3.93
CA HIS A 344 16.61 10.35 3.64
C HIS A 344 15.83 9.55 2.61
N ILE A 345 14.58 9.20 2.97
CA ILE A 345 13.49 8.60 2.18
C ILE A 345 13.94 7.58 1.12
N TRP A 346 13.72 6.29 1.42
CA TRP A 346 13.85 5.21 0.46
C TRP A 346 12.48 4.91 -0.14
N CYS A 347 12.37 5.03 -1.46
CA CYS A 347 11.22 4.57 -2.24
C CYS A 347 11.70 3.48 -3.18
N HIS A 348 11.07 2.30 -3.09
CA HIS A 348 11.25 1.25 -4.08
C HIS A 348 10.10 1.36 -5.09
N VAL A 349 10.42 1.79 -6.31
CA VAL A 349 9.58 1.56 -7.48
C VAL A 349 10.25 0.41 -8.22
N THR A 350 9.58 -0.74 -8.28
CA THR A 350 9.92 -1.96 -9.04
C THR A 350 11.38 -2.06 -9.50
N SER A 351 12.20 -2.81 -8.75
CA SER A 351 13.60 -3.11 -9.06
C SER A 351 14.64 -1.98 -8.91
N THR A 352 14.31 -0.80 -8.36
CA THR A 352 15.34 0.20 -8.00
C THR A 352 15.03 0.96 -6.70
N CYS A 353 16.01 0.96 -5.78
CA CYS A 353 16.08 1.92 -4.66
C CYS A 353 16.46 3.30 -5.20
N ILE A 354 15.49 4.22 -5.30
CA ILE A 354 15.76 5.58 -5.76
C ILE A 354 16.15 6.47 -4.57
N PHE A 355 17.40 6.92 -4.55
CA PHE A 355 17.88 7.93 -3.60
C PHE A 355 17.57 9.34 -4.12
N LEU A 356 16.68 10.07 -3.44
CA LEU A 356 16.36 11.46 -3.75
C LEU A 356 17.18 12.42 -2.88
N PHE A 357 18.21 13.03 -3.48
CA PHE A 357 19.02 14.06 -2.84
C PHE A 357 18.37 15.43 -2.95
N GLY A 358 18.00 16.02 -1.80
CA GLY A 358 17.65 17.43 -1.71
C GLY A 358 18.89 18.28 -1.48
N SER A 359 19.33 19.04 -2.50
CA SER A 359 20.42 20.01 -2.32
C SER A 359 19.95 21.20 -1.49
N LYS A 360 20.50 21.35 -0.28
CA LYS A 360 20.58 22.68 0.34
C LYS A 360 21.75 23.41 -0.30
N GLU A 361 21.48 24.52 -0.99
CA GLU A 361 22.53 25.48 -1.32
C GLU A 361 23.08 26.10 -0.04
N THR A 362 24.23 25.62 0.40
CA THR A 362 25.07 26.38 1.33
C THR A 362 25.83 27.41 0.51
N ARG A 363 25.32 28.64 0.43
CA ARG A 363 26.13 29.78 -0.01
C ARG A 363 27.30 29.93 0.95
N SER A 364 28.49 29.57 0.48
CA SER A 364 29.74 30.01 1.10
C SER A 364 29.87 31.49 0.78
N ASN A 365 29.59 32.36 1.76
CA ASN A 365 30.27 33.65 1.75
C ASN A 365 31.77 33.35 1.89
N ARG A 366 32.55 33.94 0.99
CA ARG A 366 33.97 34.20 1.22
C ARG A 366 34.08 35.70 1.33
N ASP A 367 34.52 36.16 2.49
CA ASP A 367 35.43 37.29 2.59
C ASP A 367 36.85 36.70 2.55
#